data_AF-A0A959YCL1-F1
#
_entry.id   AF-A0A959YCL1-F1
#
_cell.length_a   1.000
_cell.length_b   1.000
_cell.length_c   1.000
_cell.angle_alpha   90.00
_cell.angle_beta   90.00
_cell.angle_gamma   90.00
#
_symmetry.space_group_name_H-M   'P 1'
#
loop_
_entity.id
_entity.type
_entity.pdbx_description
1 polymer ?
#
loop_
_entity_poly.entity_id
_entity_poly.type
_entity_poly.pdbx_seq_one_letter_code
_entity_poly.pdbx_strand_id
1 'polypeptide(L)'
;MRAPFVCLLVLSASCTAGQWLQGTIEAPDAFGSSIRLLGTRGTQHPVIDSTTVGPDGRFAFDQPPAWPGFGQLALNDIDRVDLILSPDEPHVIVAFSDIPLQRHVQVIASEENRRLWEHKRMSQRSQALQLEVQADRAAAHPDSVARLSYLDSLEERAIALREGHLMRMIEEAPDSYFAHVVSSTRAMERAVHEGPEVVRSAFDFSDPSLLRSASYAKAIVGYLQSVHASSENDLIAAADSLLAYSAQDTACHRYVLESLIELFAEYGPAAALTHILRVHLDGTDQHLAPRIATIVRRERAVEVGEVGPDLVLPFPGSDTLLLADITSQHELTLLFFYSSTCDHCHAQLAGISWSYRSHAPKGFEVIGIALDADTAEFFATIRTYGITWPCSTELNGWGSEAASRYGVRGTPSMFLLDRQRRIVARPVDALELEAVLRDQLH
;
A
#
# COMPACT_ATOMS: atom_id res chain seq x y z
N MET A 1 16.14 35.11 -60.58
CA MET A 1 16.01 35.58 -59.18
C MET A 1 14.93 34.75 -58.49
N ARG A 2 15.33 33.80 -57.63
CA ARG A 2 14.46 33.09 -56.69
C ARG A 2 15.22 33.05 -55.36
N ALA A 3 14.65 33.64 -54.31
CA ALA A 3 15.23 33.73 -52.98
C ALA A 3 15.04 32.40 -52.21
N PRO A 4 15.94 32.03 -51.28
CA PRO A 4 15.79 30.81 -50.51
C PRO A 4 14.87 31.04 -49.30
N PHE A 5 14.01 30.06 -49.03
CA PHE A 5 13.21 29.95 -47.82
C PHE A 5 14.12 29.50 -46.67
N VAL A 6 14.17 30.27 -45.59
CA VAL A 6 14.77 29.87 -44.31
C VAL A 6 13.65 29.38 -43.40
N CYS A 7 13.61 28.07 -43.14
CA CYS A 7 12.78 27.49 -42.10
C CYS A 7 13.36 27.86 -40.73
N LEU A 8 12.67 28.72 -39.99
CA LEU A 8 12.92 28.97 -38.58
C LEU A 8 12.30 27.84 -37.75
N LEU A 9 13.11 26.89 -37.30
CA LEU A 9 12.77 25.96 -36.24
C LEU A 9 12.76 26.74 -34.92
N VAL A 10 11.57 27.08 -34.43
CA VAL A 10 11.40 27.57 -33.05
C VAL A 10 11.45 26.35 -32.14
N LEU A 11 12.65 26.04 -31.64
CA LEU A 11 12.83 25.20 -30.47
C LEU A 11 12.44 26.03 -29.24
N SER A 12 11.18 25.91 -28.81
CA SER A 12 10.79 26.34 -27.46
C SER A 12 11.38 25.37 -26.46
N ALA A 13 12.60 25.64 -26.01
CA ALA A 13 13.12 25.06 -24.79
C ALA A 13 12.32 25.68 -23.62
N SER A 14 11.31 24.97 -23.14
CA SER A 14 10.65 25.28 -21.88
C SER A 14 11.65 25.04 -20.75
N CYS A 15 12.47 26.05 -20.47
CA CYS A 15 13.29 26.10 -19.27
C CYS A 15 12.34 26.33 -18.10
N THR A 16 11.86 25.26 -17.47
CA THR A 16 11.12 25.38 -16.21
C THR A 16 12.09 25.89 -15.15
N ALA A 17 12.07 27.20 -14.90
CA ALA A 17 12.82 27.80 -13.80
C ALA A 17 12.35 27.17 -12.48
N GLY A 18 13.28 26.77 -11.61
CA GLY A 18 12.95 26.23 -10.29
C GLY A 18 12.23 27.28 -9.43
N GLN A 19 11.28 26.84 -8.62
CA GLN A 19 10.52 27.66 -7.68
C GLN A 19 11.35 27.94 -6.42
N TRP A 20 11.46 29.19 -5.96
CA TRP A 20 12.15 29.48 -4.71
C TRP A 20 11.26 29.17 -3.50
N LEU A 21 11.74 28.31 -2.61
CA LEU A 21 11.08 28.00 -1.34
C LEU A 21 11.93 28.49 -0.18
N GLN A 22 11.38 29.39 0.63
CA GLN A 22 12.09 30.01 1.75
C GLN A 22 11.20 30.09 2.98
N GLY A 23 11.81 30.18 4.16
CA GLY A 23 11.03 30.44 5.35
C GLY A 23 11.83 30.69 6.61
N THR A 24 11.10 30.88 7.70
CA THR A 24 11.64 31.11 9.05
C THR A 24 11.00 30.17 10.06
N ILE A 25 11.76 29.73 11.05
CA ILE A 25 11.30 28.96 12.20
C ILE A 25 11.71 29.73 13.47
N GLU A 26 10.75 30.14 14.29
CA GLU A 26 10.99 30.86 15.55
C GLU A 26 11.16 29.91 16.75
N ALA A 27 11.78 28.75 16.53
CA ALA A 27 12.05 27.74 17.55
C ALA A 27 13.56 27.45 17.63
N PRO A 28 14.27 27.90 18.68
CA PRO A 28 15.71 27.70 18.81
C PRO A 28 16.16 26.24 18.72
N ASP A 29 15.31 25.29 19.16
CA ASP A 29 15.57 23.85 19.08
C ASP A 29 15.69 23.33 17.64
N ALA A 30 15.17 24.08 16.66
CA ALA A 30 15.30 23.76 15.23
C ALA A 30 16.60 24.31 14.61
N PHE A 31 17.34 25.19 15.28
CA PHE A 31 18.51 25.84 14.68
C PHE A 31 19.67 24.84 14.48
N GLY A 32 20.28 24.87 13.30
CA GLY A 32 21.31 23.92 12.89
C GLY A 32 20.77 22.53 12.49
N SER A 33 19.46 22.28 12.61
CA SER A 33 18.86 21.04 12.14
C SER A 33 18.71 21.01 10.62
N SER A 34 18.64 19.80 10.04
CA SER A 34 18.32 19.63 8.63
C SER A 34 16.82 19.74 8.41
N ILE A 35 16.42 20.48 7.38
CA ILE A 35 15.04 20.51 6.88
C ILE A 35 15.03 19.96 5.46
N ARG A 36 14.13 19.01 5.21
CA ARG A 36 14.00 18.31 3.93
C ARG A 36 12.76 18.79 3.19
N LEU A 37 12.88 18.96 1.88
CA LEU A 37 11.76 19.11 0.98
C LEU A 37 11.45 17.74 0.38
N LEU A 38 10.25 17.25 0.63
CA LEU A 38 9.75 15.96 0.14
C LEU A 38 8.67 16.22 -0.91
N GLY A 39 8.64 15.42 -1.97
CA GLY A 39 7.54 15.40 -2.92
C GLY A 39 6.50 14.37 -2.51
N THR A 40 5.23 14.56 -2.85
CA THR A 40 4.19 13.53 -2.67
C THR A 40 4.02 12.72 -3.94
N ARG A 41 4.05 11.39 -3.85
CA ARG A 41 3.69 10.47 -4.94
C ARG A 41 2.80 9.36 -4.39
N GLY A 42 1.49 9.54 -4.46
CA GLY A 42 0.53 8.72 -3.74
C GLY A 42 0.83 8.70 -2.24
N THR A 43 1.18 7.54 -1.69
CA THR A 43 1.58 7.36 -0.27
C THR A 43 3.07 7.60 0.00
N GLN A 44 3.90 7.71 -1.05
CA GLN A 44 5.34 7.86 -0.94
C GLN A 44 5.76 9.34 -0.84
N HIS A 45 6.87 9.58 -0.15
CA HIS A 45 7.41 10.92 0.07
C HIS A 45 8.91 11.01 -0.32
N PRO A 46 9.27 10.91 -1.61
CA PRO A 46 10.66 11.03 -2.05
C PRO A 46 11.28 12.37 -1.64
N VAL A 47 12.55 12.34 -1.23
CA VAL A 47 13.32 13.56 -0.97
C VAL A 47 13.58 14.27 -2.31
N ILE A 48 13.15 15.52 -2.41
CA ILE A 48 13.46 16.42 -3.53
C ILE A 48 14.80 17.10 -3.27
N ASP A 49 14.94 17.69 -2.08
CA ASP A 49 16.11 18.46 -1.68
C ASP A 49 16.21 18.57 -0.15
N SER A 50 17.32 19.08 0.37
CA SER A 50 17.54 19.30 1.80
C SER A 50 18.43 20.51 2.04
N THR A 51 18.15 21.25 3.11
CA THR A 51 18.97 22.38 3.56
C THR A 51 19.09 22.37 5.08
N THR A 52 19.71 23.38 5.67
CA THR A 52 19.89 23.53 7.11
C THR A 52 19.19 24.79 7.58
N VAL A 53 18.55 24.72 8.75
CA VAL A 53 17.99 25.88 9.43
C VAL A 53 19.13 26.70 10.02
N GLY A 54 19.27 27.95 9.59
CA GLY A 54 20.30 28.87 10.05
C GLY A 54 20.17 29.23 11.54
N PRO A 55 21.20 29.87 12.12
CA PRO A 55 21.18 30.32 13.52
C PRO A 55 20.17 31.45 13.78
N ASP A 56 19.64 32.08 12.73
CA ASP A 56 18.58 33.07 12.74
C ASP A 56 17.19 32.46 12.41
N GLY A 57 17.10 31.12 12.38
CA GLY A 57 15.88 30.38 12.07
C GLY A 57 15.52 30.35 10.58
N ARG A 58 16.32 30.94 9.69
CA ARG A 58 16.02 30.99 8.25
C ARG A 58 16.44 29.72 7.53
N PHE A 59 15.66 29.32 6.53
CA PHE A 59 16.03 28.26 5.59
C PHE A 59 15.62 28.64 4.17
N ALA A 60 16.33 28.09 3.19
CA ALA A 60 16.03 28.32 1.77
C ALA A 60 16.44 27.10 0.94
N PHE A 61 15.59 26.77 -0.03
CA PHE A 61 15.86 25.86 -1.13
C PHE A 61 16.04 26.72 -2.39
N ASP A 62 17.27 26.74 -2.91
CA ASP A 62 17.60 27.54 -4.09
C ASP A 62 17.33 26.75 -5.36
N GLN A 63 16.15 26.97 -5.95
CA GLN A 63 15.69 26.30 -7.16
C GLN A 63 15.76 24.75 -7.07
N PRO A 64 15.06 24.14 -6.11
CA PRO A 64 14.98 22.68 -6.00
C PRO A 64 14.47 22.07 -7.33
N PRO A 65 14.78 20.78 -7.58
CA PRO A 65 14.25 20.07 -8.74
C PRO A 65 12.72 20.23 -8.86
N ALA A 66 12.25 20.45 -10.09
CA ALA A 66 10.85 20.74 -10.34
C ALA A 66 9.94 19.58 -9.88
N TRP A 67 8.98 19.90 -9.02
CA TRP A 67 7.96 18.95 -8.54
C TRP A 67 6.57 19.62 -8.49
N PRO A 68 5.90 19.83 -9.63
CA PRO A 68 4.58 20.47 -9.64
C PRO A 68 3.54 19.61 -8.91
N GLY A 69 3.13 19.97 -7.70
CA GLY A 69 2.08 19.29 -6.95
C GLY A 69 2.27 19.31 -5.44
N PHE A 70 1.66 18.37 -4.70
CA PHE A 70 1.87 18.31 -3.26
C PHE A 70 3.30 17.91 -2.89
N GLY A 71 3.79 18.50 -1.82
CA GLY A 71 5.03 18.16 -1.14
C GLY A 71 4.94 18.41 0.36
N GLN A 72 6.05 18.20 1.06
CA GLN A 72 6.17 18.41 2.50
C GLN A 72 7.51 19.06 2.85
N LEU A 73 7.48 20.02 3.77
CA LEU A 73 8.66 20.40 4.54
C LEU A 73 8.73 19.50 5.77
N ALA A 74 9.85 18.81 5.96
CA ALA A 74 10.04 17.87 7.06
C ALA A 74 11.27 18.26 7.88
N LEU A 75 11.03 18.64 9.14
CA LEU A 75 12.10 18.89 10.12
C LEU A 75 12.66 17.57 10.66
N ASN A 76 11.79 16.58 10.82
CA ASN A 76 12.13 15.20 11.18
C ASN A 76 11.06 14.26 10.61
N ASP A 77 11.05 12.99 11.03
CA ASP A 77 10.12 12.01 10.48
C ASP A 77 8.67 12.24 10.91
N ILE A 78 8.45 12.96 12.01
CA ILE A 78 7.14 13.22 12.62
C ILE A 78 6.63 14.62 12.28
N ASP A 79 7.47 15.64 12.39
CA ASP A 79 7.08 17.03 12.18
C ASP A 79 7.21 17.43 10.71
N ARG A 80 6.08 17.38 10.01
CA ARG A 80 5.95 17.62 8.58
C ARG A 80 4.83 18.61 8.27
N VAL A 81 5.04 19.41 7.24
CA VAL A 81 4.14 20.48 6.82
C VAL A 81 3.82 20.29 5.35
N ASP A 82 2.57 19.96 5.01
CA ASP A 82 2.20 19.89 3.60
C ASP A 82 2.19 21.26 2.95
N LEU A 83 2.60 21.26 1.69
CA LEU A 83 2.62 22.41 0.80
C LEU A 83 2.28 21.99 -0.64
N ILE A 84 1.94 22.96 -1.47
CA ILE A 84 1.80 22.80 -2.91
C ILE A 84 2.95 23.57 -3.57
N LEU A 85 3.70 22.87 -4.42
CA LEU A 85 4.71 23.44 -5.30
C LEU A 85 4.06 23.64 -6.66
N SER A 86 4.07 24.87 -7.18
CA SER A 86 3.46 25.20 -8.47
C SER A 86 4.44 26.02 -9.29
N PRO A 87 4.73 25.61 -10.55
CA PRO A 87 5.62 26.38 -11.42
C PRO A 87 5.08 27.78 -11.73
N ASP A 88 3.77 28.01 -11.55
CA ASP A 88 3.12 29.30 -11.77
C ASP A 88 3.35 30.28 -10.62
N GLU A 89 3.83 29.81 -9.45
CA GLU A 89 4.14 30.64 -8.29
C GLU A 89 5.65 30.66 -8.06
N PRO A 90 6.40 31.68 -8.52
CA PRO A 90 7.87 31.64 -8.45
C PRO A 90 8.43 31.63 -7.02
N HIS A 91 7.65 32.07 -6.04
CA HIS A 91 8.09 32.17 -4.64
C HIS A 91 7.06 31.55 -3.69
N VAL A 92 7.53 30.61 -2.86
CA VAL A 92 6.82 30.11 -1.67
C VAL A 92 7.58 30.59 -0.45
N ILE A 93 6.92 31.43 0.36
CA ILE A 93 7.50 31.95 1.60
C ILE A 93 6.58 31.55 2.75
N VAL A 94 7.13 30.83 3.72
CA VAL A 94 6.40 30.35 4.92
C VAL A 94 7.12 30.76 6.19
N ALA A 95 6.38 30.99 7.27
CA ALA A 95 6.93 31.22 8.59
C ALA A 95 6.26 30.27 9.59
N PHE A 96 7.05 29.82 10.56
CA PHE A 96 6.63 28.96 11.65
C PHE A 96 6.97 29.63 12.98
N SER A 97 5.97 29.87 13.81
CA SER A 97 6.18 30.57 15.09
C SER A 97 6.64 29.65 16.23
N ASP A 98 6.58 28.33 16.05
CA ASP A 98 7.04 27.31 17.01
C ASP A 98 7.06 25.91 16.33
N ILE A 99 7.46 24.89 17.08
CA ILE A 99 7.29 23.47 16.75
C ILE A 99 6.20 22.81 17.63
N PRO A 100 5.43 21.82 17.12
CA PRO A 100 5.54 21.21 15.79
C PRO A 100 5.04 22.15 14.69
N LEU A 101 5.82 22.28 13.61
CA LEU A 101 5.65 23.28 12.55
C LEU A 101 4.21 23.34 12.03
N GLN A 102 3.59 22.19 11.82
CA GLN A 102 2.21 22.05 11.30
C GLN A 102 1.13 22.81 12.10
N ARG A 103 1.38 23.14 13.38
CA ARG A 103 0.44 23.92 14.22
C ARG A 103 0.68 25.43 14.15
N HIS A 104 1.82 25.85 13.62
CA HIS A 104 2.33 27.22 13.69
C HIS A 104 2.58 27.83 12.32
N VAL A 105 1.94 27.29 11.27
CA VAL A 105 2.18 27.68 9.86
C VAL A 105 1.52 29.02 9.51
N GLN A 106 2.32 29.92 8.96
CA GLN A 106 1.89 31.13 8.28
C GLN A 106 2.42 31.12 6.84
N VAL A 107 1.52 31.29 5.88
CA VAL A 107 1.89 31.41 4.45
C VAL A 107 2.02 32.89 4.13
N ILE A 108 3.26 33.35 3.89
CA ILE A 108 3.58 34.74 3.58
C ILE A 108 3.38 35.00 2.08
N ALA A 109 3.85 34.09 1.22
CA ALA A 109 3.69 34.18 -0.23
C ALA A 109 3.42 32.79 -0.82
N SER A 110 2.36 32.69 -1.62
CA SER A 110 1.82 31.51 -2.34
C SER A 110 0.30 31.45 -2.15
N GLU A 111 -0.46 31.55 -3.24
CA GLU A 111 -1.93 31.44 -3.21
C GLU A 111 -2.37 29.97 -3.07
N GLU A 112 -1.68 29.04 -3.74
CA GLU A 112 -1.88 27.59 -3.58
C GLU A 112 -1.76 27.15 -2.12
N ASN A 113 -0.68 27.55 -1.45
CA ASN A 113 -0.46 27.21 -0.05
C ASN A 113 -1.42 27.94 0.89
N ARG A 114 -1.83 29.18 0.54
CA ARG A 114 -2.85 29.89 1.32
C ARG A 114 -4.17 29.12 1.31
N ARG A 115 -4.62 28.65 0.14
CA ARG A 115 -5.81 27.80 0.00
C ARG A 115 -5.67 26.50 0.77
N LEU A 116 -4.56 25.77 0.60
CA LEU A 116 -4.30 24.53 1.32
C LEU A 116 -4.45 24.72 2.85
N TRP A 117 -3.78 25.73 3.40
CA TRP A 117 -3.77 25.95 4.85
C TRP A 117 -5.07 26.55 5.38
N GLU A 118 -5.80 27.33 4.59
CA GLU A 118 -7.17 27.75 4.92
C GLU A 118 -8.12 26.56 5.00
N HIS A 119 -8.09 25.67 3.99
CA HIS A 119 -8.88 24.45 3.99
C HIS A 119 -8.56 23.54 5.19
N LYS A 120 -7.27 23.32 5.48
CA LYS A 120 -6.84 22.51 6.63
C LYS A 120 -7.30 23.09 7.96
N ARG A 121 -7.15 24.40 8.19
CA ARG A 121 -7.60 25.05 9.42
C ARG A 121 -9.11 24.93 9.59
N MET A 122 -9.87 25.05 8.50
CA MET A 122 -11.32 24.85 8.53
C MET A 122 -11.70 23.40 8.86
N SER A 123 -11.03 22.42 8.25
CA SER A 123 -11.23 20.99 8.57
C SER A 123 -10.88 20.67 10.03
N GLN A 124 -9.78 21.21 10.57
CA GLN A 124 -9.41 21.05 11.99
C GLN A 124 -10.45 21.66 12.94
N ARG A 125 -10.95 22.87 12.64
CA ARG A 125 -12.02 23.51 13.43
C ARG A 125 -13.30 22.67 13.40
N SER A 126 -13.67 22.14 12.23
CA SER A 126 -14.82 21.25 12.08
C SER A 126 -14.67 19.98 12.91
N GLN A 127 -13.48 19.38 12.93
CA GLN A 127 -13.21 18.18 13.72
C GLN A 127 -13.24 18.45 15.22
N ALA A 128 -12.71 19.58 15.68
CA ALA A 128 -12.79 19.99 17.07
C ALA A 128 -14.25 20.17 17.54
N LEU A 129 -15.08 20.79 16.69
CA LEU A 129 -16.51 20.93 16.96
C LEU A 129 -17.22 19.57 17.03
N GLN A 130 -16.90 18.64 16.13
CA GLN A 130 -17.46 17.28 16.17
C GLN A 130 -17.11 16.55 17.47
N LEU A 131 -15.87 16.67 17.95
CA LEU A 131 -15.47 16.07 19.23
C LEU A 131 -16.21 16.69 20.41
N GLU A 132 -16.44 18.01 20.39
CA GLU A 132 -17.24 18.70 21.40
C GLU A 132 -18.70 18.22 21.38
N VAL A 133 -19.31 18.11 20.19
CA VAL A 133 -20.67 17.59 20.02
C VAL A 133 -20.79 16.14 20.50
N GLN A 134 -19.81 15.30 20.19
CA GLN A 134 -19.79 13.90 20.64
C GLN A 134 -19.69 13.80 22.17
N ALA A 135 -18.84 14.63 22.79
CA ALA A 135 -18.71 14.66 24.25
C ALA A 135 -20.02 15.13 24.92
N ASP A 136 -20.68 16.14 24.36
CA ASP A 136 -21.97 16.65 24.82
C ASP A 136 -23.10 15.61 24.65
N ARG A 137 -23.12 14.92 23.52
CA ARG A 137 -24.04 13.80 23.26
C ARG A 137 -23.86 12.66 24.26
N ALA A 138 -22.61 12.32 24.58
CA ALA A 138 -22.30 11.28 25.57
C ALA A 138 -22.70 11.68 27.01
N ALA A 139 -22.69 12.98 27.31
CA ALA A 139 -23.12 13.51 28.61
C ALA A 139 -24.64 13.75 28.71
N ALA A 140 -25.35 13.85 27.57
CA ALA A 140 -26.79 14.09 27.53
C ALA A 140 -27.59 12.86 27.98
N HIS A 141 -28.67 13.09 28.73
CA HIS A 141 -29.60 12.01 29.08
C HIS A 141 -30.31 11.50 27.80
N PRO A 142 -30.45 10.18 27.58
CA PRO A 142 -31.00 9.60 26.35
C PRO A 142 -32.36 10.15 25.92
N ASP A 143 -33.21 10.52 26.89
CA ASP A 143 -34.54 11.07 26.64
C ASP A 143 -34.55 12.58 26.30
N SER A 144 -33.39 13.23 26.22
CA SER A 144 -33.26 14.66 25.94
C SER A 144 -33.40 14.98 24.45
N VAL A 145 -34.55 14.66 23.86
CA VAL A 145 -34.84 14.82 22.42
C VAL A 145 -34.46 16.20 21.90
N ALA A 146 -34.77 17.27 22.65
CA ALA A 146 -34.43 18.64 22.25
C ALA A 146 -32.91 18.91 22.20
N ARG A 147 -32.13 18.32 23.13
CA ARG A 147 -30.67 18.48 23.15
C ARG A 147 -30.04 17.72 21.99
N LEU A 148 -30.45 16.48 21.76
CA LEU A 148 -29.95 15.66 20.66
C LEU A 148 -30.24 16.31 19.31
N SER A 149 -31.47 16.78 19.09
CA SER A 149 -31.85 17.48 17.85
C SER A 149 -31.07 18.79 17.64
N TYR A 150 -30.79 19.55 18.71
CA TYR A 150 -29.93 20.73 18.61
C TYR A 150 -28.51 20.35 18.15
N LEU A 151 -27.94 19.28 18.71
CA LEU A 151 -26.60 18.80 18.36
C LEU A 151 -26.54 18.33 16.90
N ASP A 152 -27.54 17.58 16.42
CA ASP A 152 -27.64 17.20 15.01
C ASP A 152 -27.65 18.44 14.10
N SER A 153 -28.48 19.45 14.43
CA SER A 153 -28.55 20.70 13.65
C SER A 153 -27.24 21.50 13.65
N LEU A 154 -26.42 21.35 14.70
CA LEU A 154 -25.14 22.02 14.81
C LEU A 154 -24.10 21.33 13.91
N GLU A 155 -24.07 20.00 13.89
CA GLU A 155 -23.21 19.21 13.00
C GLU A 155 -23.55 19.46 11.52
N GLU A 156 -24.84 19.43 11.16
CA GLU A 156 -25.29 19.68 9.78
C GLU A 156 -24.87 21.07 9.30
N ARG A 157 -25.07 22.11 10.12
CA ARG A 157 -24.64 23.48 9.78
C ARG A 157 -23.12 23.58 9.64
N ALA A 158 -22.35 22.93 10.50
CA ALA A 158 -20.90 22.92 10.41
C ALA A 158 -20.41 22.25 9.11
N ILE A 159 -21.01 21.12 8.73
CA ILE A 159 -20.73 20.43 7.47
C ILE A 159 -21.08 21.33 6.28
N ALA A 160 -22.28 21.93 6.27
CA ALA A 160 -22.71 22.81 5.18
C ALA A 160 -21.81 24.04 5.01
N LEU A 161 -21.39 24.67 6.11
CA LEU A 161 -20.45 25.80 6.08
C LEU A 161 -19.08 25.39 5.52
N ARG A 162 -18.55 24.23 5.95
CA ARG A 162 -17.28 23.69 5.45
C ARG A 162 -17.35 23.39 3.96
N GLU A 163 -18.39 22.69 3.51
CA GLU A 163 -18.59 22.35 2.10
C GLU A 163 -18.78 23.61 1.24
N GLY A 164 -19.63 24.55 1.67
CA GLY A 164 -19.85 25.81 0.95
C GLY A 164 -18.60 26.68 0.85
N HIS A 165 -17.78 26.72 1.90
CA HIS A 165 -16.50 27.43 1.85
C HIS A 165 -15.52 26.77 0.88
N LEU A 166 -15.42 25.44 0.89
CA LEU A 166 -14.57 24.72 -0.05
C LEU A 166 -15.00 24.93 -1.51
N MET A 167 -16.31 24.91 -1.80
CA MET A 167 -16.81 25.19 -3.16
C MET A 167 -16.40 26.58 -3.63
N ARG A 168 -16.52 27.61 -2.77
CA ARG A 168 -16.07 28.97 -3.13
C ARG A 168 -14.58 29.02 -3.47
N MET A 169 -13.73 28.34 -2.68
CA MET A 169 -12.29 28.29 -2.97
C MET A 169 -11.97 27.66 -4.33
N ILE A 170 -12.73 26.64 -4.72
CA ILE A 170 -12.61 25.99 -6.03
C ILE A 170 -13.08 26.94 -7.15
N GLU A 171 -14.22 27.60 -6.96
CA GLU A 171 -14.79 28.54 -7.94
C GLU A 171 -13.93 29.80 -8.14
N GLU A 172 -13.25 30.28 -7.09
CA GLU A 172 -12.37 31.45 -7.15
C GLU A 172 -11.08 31.19 -7.92
N ALA A 173 -10.63 29.94 -8.03
CA ALA A 173 -9.40 29.56 -8.74
C ALA A 173 -9.50 28.14 -9.34
N PRO A 174 -10.34 27.94 -10.37
CA PRO A 174 -10.62 26.62 -10.92
C PRO A 174 -9.39 25.95 -11.55
N ASP A 175 -8.45 26.75 -12.07
CA ASP A 175 -7.22 26.27 -12.70
C ASP A 175 -6.08 26.02 -11.70
N SER A 176 -6.31 26.27 -10.40
CA SER A 176 -5.30 26.00 -9.36
C SER A 176 -5.08 24.50 -9.17
N TYR A 177 -3.86 24.11 -8.82
CA TYR A 177 -3.54 22.74 -8.49
C TYR A 177 -4.37 22.24 -7.30
N PHE A 178 -4.56 23.09 -6.28
CA PHE A 178 -5.47 22.80 -5.17
C PHE A 178 -6.89 22.46 -5.64
N ALA A 179 -7.49 23.31 -6.49
CA ALA A 179 -8.85 23.10 -6.99
C ALA A 179 -8.95 21.82 -7.83
N HIS A 180 -7.96 21.57 -8.70
CA HIS A 180 -7.88 20.37 -9.51
C HIS A 180 -7.92 19.10 -8.65
N VAL A 181 -6.97 18.94 -7.72
CA VAL A 181 -6.90 17.72 -6.90
C VAL A 181 -8.13 17.57 -6.00
N VAL A 182 -8.58 18.64 -5.36
CA VAL A 182 -9.71 18.55 -4.41
C VAL A 182 -11.02 18.26 -5.14
N SER A 183 -11.24 18.84 -6.33
CA SER A 183 -12.42 18.54 -7.14
C SER A 183 -12.43 17.10 -7.63
N SER A 184 -11.32 16.58 -8.16
CA SER A 184 -11.20 15.18 -8.57
C SER A 184 -11.36 14.21 -7.40
N THR A 185 -10.78 14.54 -6.24
CA THR A 185 -10.92 13.71 -5.02
C THR A 185 -12.37 13.61 -4.59
N ARG A 186 -13.10 14.73 -4.54
CA ARG A 186 -14.51 14.75 -4.13
C ARG A 186 -15.42 14.08 -5.14
N ALA A 187 -15.15 14.25 -6.43
CA ALA A 187 -15.89 13.55 -7.48
C ALA A 187 -15.70 12.04 -7.34
N MET A 188 -14.47 11.59 -7.13
CA MET A 188 -14.13 10.19 -6.89
C MET A 188 -14.82 9.64 -5.64
N GLU A 189 -14.73 10.33 -4.49
CA GLU A 189 -15.34 9.87 -3.22
C GLU A 189 -16.85 9.68 -3.32
N ARG A 190 -17.55 10.52 -4.09
CA ARG A 190 -18.99 10.34 -4.37
C ARG A 190 -19.23 9.14 -5.29
N ALA A 191 -18.41 8.99 -6.32
CA ALA A 191 -18.55 7.95 -7.34
C ALA A 191 -18.30 6.53 -6.82
N VAL A 192 -17.51 6.34 -5.75
CA VAL A 192 -17.18 5.01 -5.20
C VAL A 192 -18.43 4.19 -4.86
N HIS A 193 -19.52 4.84 -4.44
CA HIS A 193 -20.79 4.17 -4.11
C HIS A 193 -21.71 3.95 -5.31
N GLU A 194 -21.37 4.49 -6.48
CA GLU A 194 -22.19 4.40 -7.70
C GLU A 194 -21.68 3.32 -8.66
N GLY A 195 -20.37 3.02 -8.64
CA GLY A 195 -19.76 1.92 -9.38
C GLY A 195 -18.48 2.31 -10.15
N PRO A 196 -17.78 1.32 -10.72
CA PRO A 196 -16.43 1.51 -11.26
C PRO A 196 -16.37 2.44 -12.47
N GLU A 197 -17.37 2.42 -13.33
CA GLU A 197 -17.44 3.32 -14.51
C GLU A 197 -17.61 4.79 -14.11
N VAL A 198 -18.35 5.06 -13.03
CA VAL A 198 -18.51 6.41 -12.50
C VAL A 198 -17.20 6.87 -11.88
N VAL A 199 -16.51 5.99 -11.13
CA VAL A 199 -15.18 6.29 -10.57
C VAL A 199 -14.19 6.61 -11.68
N ARG A 200 -14.16 5.81 -12.76
CA ARG A 200 -13.29 6.06 -13.92
C ARG A 200 -13.54 7.41 -14.57
N SER A 201 -14.81 7.81 -14.66
CA SER A 201 -15.20 9.10 -15.23
C SER A 201 -14.86 10.27 -14.30
N ALA A 202 -14.90 10.05 -12.98
CA ALA A 202 -14.64 11.05 -11.96
C ALA A 202 -13.15 11.27 -11.66
N PHE A 203 -12.29 10.29 -11.94
CA PHE A 203 -10.85 10.33 -11.64
C PHE A 203 -10.02 9.86 -12.82
N ASP A 204 -9.09 10.72 -13.28
CA ASP A 204 -8.19 10.36 -14.36
C ASP A 204 -6.92 9.65 -13.85
N PHE A 205 -6.90 8.33 -13.97
CA PHE A 205 -5.74 7.50 -13.65
C PHE A 205 -4.55 7.70 -14.61
N SER A 206 -4.66 8.53 -15.64
CA SER A 206 -3.53 8.90 -16.48
C SER A 206 -2.96 10.30 -16.18
N ASP A 207 -3.52 11.01 -15.21
CA ASP A 207 -3.09 12.36 -14.88
C ASP A 207 -1.94 12.36 -13.85
N PRO A 208 -0.69 12.71 -14.26
CA PRO A 208 0.46 12.74 -13.37
C PRO A 208 0.38 13.84 -12.29
N SER A 209 -0.48 14.84 -12.46
CA SER A 209 -0.73 15.87 -11.45
C SER A 209 -1.50 15.29 -10.25
N LEU A 210 -2.47 14.40 -10.50
CA LEU A 210 -3.22 13.68 -9.45
C LEU A 210 -2.34 12.66 -8.73
N LEU A 211 -1.42 12.00 -9.45
CA LEU A 211 -0.41 11.09 -8.86
C LEU A 211 0.43 11.77 -7.78
N ARG A 212 0.65 13.09 -7.91
CA ARG A 212 1.38 13.89 -6.92
C ARG A 212 0.51 14.32 -5.73
N SER A 213 -0.47 13.48 -5.37
CA SER A 213 -1.34 13.66 -4.21
C SER A 213 -1.63 12.32 -3.54
N ALA A 214 -1.98 12.35 -2.26
CA ALA A 214 -2.41 11.15 -1.53
C ALA A 214 -3.74 10.58 -2.07
N SER A 215 -4.52 11.38 -2.80
CA SER A 215 -5.81 10.96 -3.36
C SER A 215 -5.69 9.87 -4.41
N TYR A 216 -4.55 9.79 -5.11
CA TYR A 216 -4.35 8.77 -6.14
C TYR A 216 -4.37 7.34 -5.57
N ALA A 217 -3.71 7.11 -4.44
CA ALA A 217 -3.74 5.82 -3.75
C ALA A 217 -5.16 5.48 -3.27
N LYS A 218 -5.90 6.48 -2.77
CA LYS A 218 -7.31 6.32 -2.39
C LYS A 218 -8.19 5.98 -3.59
N ALA A 219 -7.95 6.58 -4.74
CA ALA A 219 -8.71 6.33 -5.96
C ALA A 219 -8.52 4.88 -6.47
N ILE A 220 -7.32 4.32 -6.37
CA ILE A 220 -7.07 2.90 -6.69
C ILE A 220 -7.93 2.00 -5.80
N VAL A 221 -7.87 2.21 -4.47
CA VAL A 221 -8.65 1.41 -3.51
C VAL A 221 -10.15 1.60 -3.70
N GLY A 222 -10.59 2.86 -3.87
CA GLY A 222 -11.99 3.21 -4.10
C GLY A 222 -12.54 2.58 -5.38
N TYR A 223 -11.76 2.55 -6.46
CA TYR A 223 -12.14 1.84 -7.69
C TYR A 223 -12.32 0.35 -7.44
N LEU A 224 -11.34 -0.33 -6.82
CA LEU A 224 -11.44 -1.76 -6.52
C LEU A 224 -12.65 -2.07 -5.62
N GLN A 225 -12.95 -1.22 -4.65
CA GLN A 225 -14.12 -1.37 -3.77
C GLN A 225 -15.44 -1.17 -4.51
N SER A 226 -15.50 -0.23 -5.45
CA SER A 226 -16.71 0.07 -6.23
C SER A 226 -17.14 -1.08 -7.15
N VAL A 227 -16.23 -2.01 -7.49
CA VAL A 227 -16.52 -3.20 -8.30
C VAL A 227 -17.41 -4.19 -7.57
N HIS A 228 -17.45 -4.16 -6.23
CA HIS A 228 -18.18 -5.15 -5.41
C HIS A 228 -17.85 -6.60 -5.79
N ALA A 229 -16.54 -6.88 -5.95
CA ALA A 229 -16.04 -8.16 -6.43
C ALA A 229 -16.59 -9.34 -5.61
N SER A 230 -17.12 -10.34 -6.31
CA SER A 230 -17.65 -11.58 -5.74
C SER A 230 -16.71 -12.77 -5.93
N SER A 231 -15.71 -12.60 -6.78
CA SER A 231 -14.73 -13.61 -7.13
C SER A 231 -13.33 -12.99 -7.35
N GLU A 232 -12.30 -13.84 -7.33
CA GLU A 232 -10.94 -13.42 -7.65
C GLU A 232 -10.81 -12.92 -9.10
N ASN A 233 -11.63 -13.46 -10.02
CA ASN A 233 -11.68 -13.03 -11.42
C ASN A 233 -12.19 -11.60 -11.57
N ASP A 234 -13.14 -11.18 -10.72
CA ASP A 234 -13.63 -9.79 -10.73
C ASP A 234 -12.51 -8.82 -10.32
N LEU A 235 -11.70 -9.19 -9.32
CA LEU A 235 -10.54 -8.39 -8.90
C LEU A 235 -9.42 -8.38 -9.94
N ILE A 236 -9.19 -9.49 -10.63
CA ILE A 236 -8.27 -9.56 -11.77
C ILE A 236 -8.70 -8.60 -12.88
N ALA A 237 -9.98 -8.65 -13.28
CA ALA A 237 -10.51 -7.76 -14.31
C ALA A 237 -10.46 -6.28 -13.89
N ALA A 238 -10.72 -5.99 -12.61
CA ALA A 238 -10.61 -4.65 -12.06
C ALA A 238 -9.16 -4.12 -12.09
N ALA A 239 -8.19 -4.95 -11.72
CA ALA A 239 -6.78 -4.62 -11.80
C ALA A 239 -6.32 -4.36 -13.24
N ASP A 240 -6.72 -5.22 -14.18
CA ASP A 240 -6.44 -5.03 -15.62
C ASP A 240 -7.01 -3.72 -16.14
N SER A 241 -8.22 -3.36 -15.70
CA SER A 241 -8.87 -2.10 -16.06
C SER A 241 -8.08 -0.89 -15.54
N LEU A 242 -7.65 -0.89 -14.27
CA LEU A 242 -6.83 0.19 -13.70
C LEU A 242 -5.49 0.36 -14.43
N LEU A 243 -4.85 -0.76 -14.79
CA LEU A 243 -3.60 -0.74 -15.56
C LEU A 243 -3.82 -0.16 -16.96
N ALA A 244 -4.93 -0.51 -17.61
CA ALA A 244 -5.32 0.06 -18.90
C ALA A 244 -5.64 1.56 -18.80
N TYR A 245 -6.36 2.00 -17.75
CA TYR A 245 -6.72 3.40 -17.55
C TYR A 245 -5.53 4.31 -17.29
N SER A 246 -4.48 3.78 -16.66
CA SER A 246 -3.26 4.52 -16.36
C SER A 246 -2.21 4.45 -17.47
N ALA A 247 -2.39 3.61 -18.49
CA ALA A 247 -1.38 3.31 -19.50
C ALA A 247 -0.93 4.51 -20.35
N GLN A 248 -1.71 5.60 -20.40
CA GLN A 248 -1.34 6.80 -21.18
C GLN A 248 -0.19 7.59 -20.54
N ASP A 249 0.08 7.41 -19.24
CA ASP A 249 1.23 8.01 -18.56
C ASP A 249 2.06 6.93 -17.85
N THR A 250 3.36 6.88 -18.17
CA THR A 250 4.26 5.84 -17.65
C THR A 250 4.45 5.92 -16.13
N ALA A 251 4.42 7.11 -15.53
CA ALA A 251 4.61 7.28 -14.09
C ALA A 251 3.37 6.84 -13.30
N CYS A 252 2.17 7.15 -13.83
CA CYS A 252 0.88 6.69 -13.33
C CYS A 252 0.74 5.18 -13.48
N HIS A 253 0.99 4.62 -14.67
CA HIS A 253 0.91 3.18 -14.91
C HIS A 253 1.84 2.39 -13.99
N ARG A 254 3.10 2.84 -13.84
CA ARG A 254 4.03 2.21 -12.90
C ARG A 254 3.53 2.28 -11.46
N TYR A 255 3.00 3.42 -11.03
CA TYR A 255 2.49 3.55 -9.66
C TYR A 255 1.29 2.64 -9.42
N VAL A 256 0.37 2.53 -10.37
CA VAL A 256 -0.78 1.61 -10.30
C VAL A 256 -0.30 0.16 -10.23
N LEU A 257 0.63 -0.25 -11.11
CA LEU A 257 1.21 -1.60 -11.10
C LEU A 257 1.86 -1.94 -9.75
N GLU A 258 2.74 -1.06 -9.25
CA GLU A 258 3.41 -1.26 -7.96
C GLU A 258 2.40 -1.30 -6.81
N SER A 259 1.38 -0.44 -6.83
CA SER A 259 0.33 -0.40 -5.80
C SER A 259 -0.53 -1.67 -5.81
N LEU A 260 -0.86 -2.20 -6.99
CA LEU A 260 -1.63 -3.44 -7.10
C LEU A 260 -0.80 -4.65 -6.66
N ILE A 261 0.49 -4.70 -7.00
CA ILE A 261 1.41 -5.73 -6.50
C ILE A 261 1.45 -5.70 -4.97
N GLU A 262 1.66 -4.52 -4.38
CA GLU A 262 1.72 -4.37 -2.93
C GLU A 262 0.39 -4.74 -2.26
N LEU A 263 -0.72 -4.23 -2.79
CA LEU A 263 -2.06 -4.49 -2.25
C LEU A 263 -2.41 -5.98 -2.31
N PHE A 264 -2.18 -6.64 -3.44
CA PHE A 264 -2.49 -8.06 -3.57
C PHE A 264 -1.46 -8.97 -2.90
N ALA A 265 -0.22 -8.50 -2.73
CA ALA A 265 0.77 -9.19 -1.91
C ALA A 265 0.45 -9.16 -0.41
N GLU A 266 -0.27 -8.14 0.06
CA GLU A 266 -0.59 -7.99 1.48
C GLU A 266 -2.01 -8.49 1.82
N TYR A 267 -3.01 -8.12 1.02
CA TYR A 267 -4.43 -8.32 1.37
C TYR A 267 -5.26 -9.03 0.28
N GLY A 268 -4.72 -9.20 -0.93
CA GLY A 268 -5.49 -9.70 -2.07
C GLY A 268 -5.36 -11.20 -2.31
N PRO A 269 -6.18 -11.74 -3.24
CA PRO A 269 -6.11 -13.14 -3.63
C PRO A 269 -4.77 -13.48 -4.30
N ALA A 270 -4.23 -14.66 -3.99
CA ALA A 270 -2.98 -15.12 -4.57
C ALA A 270 -3.05 -15.19 -6.11
N ALA A 271 -4.18 -15.62 -6.68
CA ALA A 271 -4.38 -15.69 -8.13
C ALA A 271 -4.29 -14.31 -8.80
N ALA A 272 -4.80 -13.26 -8.15
CA ALA A 272 -4.76 -11.91 -8.68
C ALA A 272 -3.33 -11.37 -8.75
N LEU A 273 -2.54 -11.60 -7.71
CA LEU A 273 -1.12 -11.26 -7.73
C LEU A 273 -0.37 -12.03 -8.82
N THR A 274 -0.54 -13.35 -8.88
CA THR A 274 0.10 -14.20 -9.90
C THR A 274 -0.25 -13.74 -11.31
N HIS A 275 -1.50 -13.37 -11.56
CA HIS A 275 -1.91 -12.81 -12.84
C HIS A 275 -1.15 -11.52 -13.17
N ILE A 276 -1.07 -10.58 -12.23
CA ILE A 276 -0.33 -9.32 -12.43
C ILE A 276 1.15 -9.59 -12.73
N LEU A 277 1.80 -10.44 -11.93
CA LEU A 277 3.23 -10.75 -12.11
C LEU A 277 3.52 -11.44 -13.44
N ARG A 278 2.58 -12.23 -13.96
CA ARG A 278 2.75 -12.99 -15.21
C ARG A 278 2.40 -12.18 -16.45
N VAL A 279 1.37 -11.34 -16.38
CA VAL A 279 0.81 -10.64 -17.55
C VAL A 279 1.40 -9.23 -17.70
N HIS A 280 1.73 -8.56 -16.59
CA HIS A 280 2.14 -7.17 -16.59
C HIS A 280 3.60 -6.96 -16.18
N LEU A 281 4.35 -8.03 -15.90
CA LEU A 281 5.80 -7.96 -15.62
C LEU A 281 6.60 -8.97 -16.47
N ASP A 282 7.13 -8.51 -17.59
CA ASP A 282 7.95 -9.33 -18.51
C ASP A 282 9.45 -9.32 -18.16
N GLY A 283 9.79 -9.68 -16.92
CA GLY A 283 11.20 -9.81 -16.47
C GLY A 283 12.00 -8.51 -16.37
N THR A 284 11.41 -7.35 -16.69
CA THR A 284 12.01 -6.02 -16.53
C THR A 284 11.85 -5.50 -15.10
N ASP A 285 12.48 -6.18 -14.13
CA ASP A 285 12.49 -5.78 -12.71
C ASP A 285 13.32 -4.49 -12.46
N GLN A 286 13.97 -3.94 -13.48
CA GLN A 286 15.02 -2.91 -13.36
C GLN A 286 14.53 -1.54 -12.88
N HIS A 287 13.21 -1.30 -12.87
CA HIS A 287 12.62 -0.02 -12.47
C HIS A 287 11.58 -0.12 -11.36
N LEU A 288 11.44 -1.29 -10.75
CA LEU A 288 10.56 -1.46 -9.59
C LEU A 288 11.20 -0.80 -8.37
N ALA A 289 10.37 -0.18 -7.54
CA ALA A 289 10.80 0.22 -6.20
C ALA A 289 11.40 -0.99 -5.44
N PRO A 290 12.48 -0.81 -4.65
CA PRO A 290 13.19 -1.93 -4.02
C PRO A 290 12.31 -2.87 -3.19
N ARG A 291 11.31 -2.31 -2.49
CA ARG A 291 10.31 -3.07 -1.74
C ARG A 291 9.47 -3.97 -2.65
N ILE A 292 8.99 -3.44 -3.75
CA ILE A 292 8.19 -4.18 -4.74
C ILE A 292 9.04 -5.27 -5.39
N ALA A 293 10.29 -4.95 -5.77
CA ALA A 293 11.21 -5.94 -6.33
C ALA A 293 11.46 -7.13 -5.36
N THR A 294 11.50 -6.88 -4.05
CA THR A 294 11.60 -7.95 -3.04
C THR A 294 10.35 -8.83 -3.01
N ILE A 295 9.16 -8.23 -3.06
CA ILE A 295 7.90 -8.98 -3.17
C ILE A 295 7.92 -9.85 -4.42
N VAL A 296 8.18 -9.28 -5.59
CA VAL A 296 8.22 -10.00 -6.88
C VAL A 296 9.20 -11.17 -6.84
N ARG A 297 10.43 -10.96 -6.32
CA ARG A 297 11.42 -12.04 -6.18
C ARG A 297 10.95 -13.18 -5.29
N ARG A 298 10.32 -12.86 -4.16
CA ARG A 298 9.79 -13.86 -3.23
C ARG A 298 8.70 -14.71 -3.92
N GLU A 299 7.75 -14.06 -4.57
CA GLU A 299 6.64 -14.76 -5.22
C GLU A 299 7.12 -15.67 -6.36
N ARG A 300 8.05 -15.18 -7.19
CA ARG A 300 8.66 -15.98 -8.26
C ARG A 300 9.44 -17.17 -7.73
N ALA A 301 10.16 -17.02 -6.61
CA ALA A 301 10.93 -18.12 -6.00
C ALA A 301 10.07 -19.29 -5.52
N VAL A 302 8.74 -19.12 -5.44
CA VAL A 302 7.79 -20.13 -4.97
C VAL A 302 6.78 -20.53 -6.04
N GLU A 303 7.08 -20.27 -7.32
CA GLU A 303 6.31 -20.76 -8.46
C GLU A 303 6.60 -22.23 -8.75
N VAL A 304 5.65 -22.91 -9.40
CA VAL A 304 5.81 -24.30 -9.83
C VAL A 304 6.95 -24.37 -10.85
N GLY A 305 7.91 -25.28 -10.63
CA GLY A 305 9.12 -25.48 -11.43
C GLY A 305 10.39 -24.90 -10.78
N GLU A 306 10.23 -23.91 -9.89
CA GLU A 306 11.35 -23.25 -9.22
C GLU A 306 11.87 -24.05 -8.03
N VAL A 307 13.16 -23.87 -7.72
CA VAL A 307 13.78 -24.45 -6.52
C VAL A 307 13.37 -23.60 -5.32
N GLY A 308 12.50 -24.15 -4.46
CA GLY A 308 11.99 -23.47 -3.29
C GLY A 308 13.09 -23.07 -2.30
N PRO A 309 12.89 -21.98 -1.52
CA PRO A 309 13.85 -21.54 -0.53
C PRO A 309 14.22 -22.65 0.47
N ASP A 310 15.50 -22.79 0.79
CA ASP A 310 15.88 -23.66 1.90
C ASP A 310 15.48 -23.01 3.24
N LEU A 311 15.07 -23.85 4.19
CA LEU A 311 14.54 -23.45 5.49
C LEU A 311 15.30 -24.15 6.60
N VAL A 312 15.50 -23.42 7.70
CA VAL A 312 15.94 -23.98 8.98
C VAL A 312 14.69 -24.29 9.79
N LEU A 313 14.43 -25.57 10.04
CA LEU A 313 13.17 -26.06 10.62
C LEU A 313 13.40 -26.56 12.06
N PRO A 314 13.04 -25.76 13.08
CA PRO A 314 13.07 -26.20 14.47
C PRO A 314 11.90 -27.15 14.76
N PHE A 315 12.22 -28.39 15.16
CA PHE A 315 11.24 -29.37 15.62
C PHE A 315 11.23 -29.41 17.16
N PRO A 316 10.16 -28.95 17.84
CA PRO A 316 10.12 -28.93 19.30
C PRO A 316 10.36 -30.31 19.92
N GLY A 317 11.36 -30.40 20.79
CA GLY A 317 11.76 -31.66 21.43
C GLY A 317 12.65 -32.55 20.56
N SER A 318 13.18 -32.04 19.45
CA SER A 318 14.11 -32.72 18.54
C SER A 318 15.12 -31.73 17.95
N ASP A 319 15.98 -32.21 17.06
CA ASP A 319 16.98 -31.37 16.41
C ASP A 319 16.35 -30.41 15.38
N THR A 320 17.04 -29.30 15.14
CA THR A 320 16.72 -28.39 14.03
C THR A 320 17.33 -28.96 12.74
N LEU A 321 16.54 -29.06 11.67
CA LEU A 321 16.97 -29.65 10.40
C LEU A 321 16.87 -28.63 9.26
N LEU A 322 17.68 -28.81 8.22
CA LEU A 322 17.49 -28.09 6.96
C LEU A 322 16.42 -28.79 6.11
N LEU A 323 15.59 -28.00 5.43
CA LEU A 323 14.60 -28.54 4.50
C LEU A 323 15.26 -29.34 3.37
N ALA A 324 16.42 -28.89 2.90
CA ALA A 324 17.26 -29.60 1.95
C ALA A 324 17.60 -31.04 2.40
N ASP A 325 17.93 -31.21 3.67
CA ASP A 325 18.33 -32.52 4.20
C ASP A 325 17.15 -33.49 4.22
N ILE A 326 15.95 -33.01 4.55
CA ILE A 326 14.73 -33.81 4.54
C ILE A 326 14.35 -34.16 3.10
N THR A 327 14.15 -33.14 2.24
CA THR A 327 13.71 -33.34 0.85
C THR A 327 14.62 -34.28 0.06
N SER A 328 15.94 -34.24 0.28
CA SER A 328 16.87 -35.14 -0.41
C SER A 328 16.61 -36.64 -0.18
N GLN A 329 15.90 -37.00 0.89
CA GLN A 329 15.62 -38.39 1.29
C GLN A 329 14.30 -38.93 0.73
N HIS A 330 13.41 -38.06 0.24
CA HIS A 330 12.04 -38.41 -0.15
C HIS A 330 11.80 -38.05 -1.61
N GLU A 331 11.08 -38.89 -2.36
CA GLU A 331 10.72 -38.59 -3.75
C GLU A 331 9.91 -37.28 -3.83
N LEU A 332 8.96 -37.13 -2.90
CA LEU A 332 8.14 -35.94 -2.75
C LEU A 332 8.00 -35.56 -1.28
N THR A 333 8.03 -34.27 -0.99
CA THR A 333 7.79 -33.73 0.35
C THR A 333 6.74 -32.62 0.29
N LEU A 334 5.66 -32.76 1.05
CA LEU A 334 4.66 -31.73 1.23
C LEU A 334 5.05 -30.80 2.37
N LEU A 335 5.22 -29.52 2.10
CA LEU A 335 5.15 -28.48 3.13
C LEU A 335 3.69 -28.11 3.36
N PHE A 336 3.19 -28.35 4.58
CA PHE A 336 1.84 -28.00 4.99
C PHE A 336 1.89 -26.91 6.06
N PHE A 337 1.60 -25.67 5.67
CA PHE A 337 1.53 -24.54 6.59
C PHE A 337 0.14 -24.49 7.24
N TYR A 338 0.10 -24.52 8.57
CA TYR A 338 -1.14 -24.56 9.35
C TYR A 338 -1.03 -23.79 10.67
N SER A 339 -2.16 -23.61 11.36
CA SER A 339 -2.19 -23.19 12.77
C SER A 339 -3.22 -24.02 13.53
N SER A 340 -3.00 -24.21 14.83
CA SER A 340 -3.92 -24.84 15.77
C SER A 340 -5.30 -24.17 15.87
N THR A 341 -5.42 -22.92 15.43
CA THR A 341 -6.69 -22.15 15.46
C THR A 341 -7.36 -22.03 14.09
N CYS A 342 -6.89 -22.79 13.09
CA CYS A 342 -7.36 -22.71 11.71
C CYS A 342 -8.34 -23.85 11.37
N ASP A 343 -9.65 -23.55 11.35
CA ASP A 343 -10.70 -24.53 11.03
C ASP A 343 -10.54 -25.13 9.62
N HIS A 344 -10.18 -24.32 8.63
CA HIS A 344 -9.93 -24.80 7.27
C HIS A 344 -8.73 -25.76 7.21
N CYS A 345 -7.72 -25.58 8.07
CA CYS A 345 -6.59 -26.49 8.17
C CYS A 345 -7.04 -27.84 8.75
N HIS A 346 -7.85 -27.80 9.81
CA HIS A 346 -8.40 -29.01 10.42
C HIS A 346 -9.24 -29.84 9.43
N ALA A 347 -9.97 -29.18 8.53
CA ALA A 347 -10.73 -29.85 7.47
C ALA A 347 -9.83 -30.65 6.49
N GLN A 348 -8.57 -30.22 6.28
CA GLN A 348 -7.63 -30.90 5.38
C GLN A 348 -6.87 -32.07 6.04
N LEU A 349 -6.70 -32.05 7.37
CA LEU A 349 -5.85 -33.01 8.09
C LEU A 349 -6.21 -34.48 7.83
N ALA A 350 -7.50 -34.81 7.74
CA ALA A 350 -7.93 -36.19 7.51
C ALA A 350 -7.49 -36.70 6.12
N GLY A 351 -7.64 -35.86 5.09
CA GLY A 351 -7.23 -36.17 3.72
C GLY A 351 -5.70 -36.27 3.59
N ILE A 352 -4.96 -35.34 4.21
CA ILE A 352 -3.50 -35.39 4.25
C ILE A 352 -3.02 -36.64 4.98
N SER A 353 -3.61 -37.01 6.12
CA SER A 353 -3.25 -38.22 6.86
C SER A 353 -3.49 -39.50 6.08
N TRP A 354 -4.54 -39.53 5.27
CA TRP A 354 -4.81 -40.66 4.40
C TRP A 354 -3.79 -40.73 3.25
N SER A 355 -3.46 -39.59 2.63
CA SER A 355 -2.44 -39.50 1.58
C SER A 355 -1.06 -39.90 2.10
N TYR A 356 -0.67 -39.42 3.28
CA TYR A 356 0.59 -39.77 3.94
C TYR A 356 0.71 -41.27 4.19
N ARG A 357 -0.31 -41.90 4.79
CA ARG A 357 -0.30 -43.36 5.02
C ARG A 357 -0.23 -44.18 3.74
N SER A 358 -0.84 -43.70 2.66
CA SER A 358 -0.92 -44.43 1.38
C SER A 358 0.37 -44.31 0.57
N HIS A 359 1.05 -43.16 0.62
CA HIS A 359 2.19 -42.85 -0.24
C HIS A 359 3.53 -42.78 0.49
N ALA A 360 3.58 -42.76 1.82
CA ALA A 360 4.86 -42.80 2.56
C ALA A 360 5.75 -43.99 2.18
N PRO A 361 5.23 -45.23 1.97
CA PRO A 361 6.04 -46.34 1.48
C PRO A 361 6.64 -46.13 0.08
N LYS A 362 6.10 -45.17 -0.68
CA LYS A 362 6.56 -44.79 -2.03
C LYS A 362 7.50 -43.58 -2.02
N GLY A 363 7.93 -43.13 -0.83
CA GLY A 363 8.83 -42.00 -0.69
C GLY A 363 8.15 -40.64 -0.57
N PHE A 364 6.88 -40.58 -0.16
CA PHE A 364 6.21 -39.33 0.20
C PHE A 364 6.45 -38.96 1.67
N GLU A 365 6.75 -37.70 1.95
CA GLU A 365 6.86 -37.14 3.30
C GLU A 365 5.98 -35.90 3.47
N VAL A 366 5.55 -35.62 4.70
CA VAL A 366 4.84 -34.40 5.06
C VAL A 366 5.61 -33.66 6.15
N ILE A 367 5.86 -32.38 5.95
CA ILE A 367 6.37 -31.48 6.99
C ILE A 367 5.26 -30.49 7.32
N GLY A 368 4.69 -30.63 8.52
CA GLY A 368 3.81 -29.61 9.07
C GLY A 368 4.63 -28.41 9.51
N ILE A 369 4.30 -27.20 9.05
CA ILE A 369 4.91 -25.95 9.52
C ILE A 369 3.82 -25.17 10.25
N ALA A 370 3.88 -25.19 11.58
CA ALA A 370 2.86 -24.56 12.41
C ALA A 370 3.19 -23.09 12.69
N LEU A 371 2.24 -22.22 12.36
CA LEU A 371 2.25 -20.78 12.61
C LEU A 371 1.55 -20.45 13.94
N ASP A 372 1.82 -21.27 14.96
CA ASP A 372 1.35 -21.03 16.32
C ASP A 372 2.33 -20.11 17.07
N ALA A 373 1.85 -19.41 18.08
CA ALA A 373 2.68 -18.69 19.05
C ALA A 373 2.70 -19.38 20.42
N ASP A 374 1.74 -20.27 20.68
CA ASP A 374 1.62 -21.01 21.93
C ASP A 374 2.02 -22.49 21.75
N THR A 375 2.96 -22.94 22.57
CA THR A 375 3.48 -24.31 22.53
C THR A 375 2.44 -25.35 22.96
N ALA A 376 1.54 -25.02 23.88
CA ALA A 376 0.55 -25.95 24.39
C ALA A 376 -0.55 -26.23 23.33
N GLU A 377 -0.99 -25.19 22.62
CA GLU A 377 -1.90 -25.31 21.46
C GLU A 377 -1.29 -26.18 20.37
N PHE A 378 -0.05 -25.89 19.96
CA PHE A 378 0.68 -26.68 18.97
C PHE A 378 0.68 -28.18 19.29
N PHE A 379 1.11 -28.56 20.50
CA PHE A 379 1.13 -29.97 20.90
C PHE A 379 -0.27 -30.55 21.11
N ALA A 380 -1.26 -29.74 21.52
CA ALA A 380 -2.64 -30.19 21.65
C ALA A 380 -3.23 -30.59 20.30
N THR A 381 -2.98 -29.81 19.25
CA THR A 381 -3.43 -30.10 17.88
C THR A 381 -2.82 -31.40 17.37
N ILE A 382 -1.50 -31.60 17.52
CA ILE A 382 -0.82 -32.84 17.13
C ILE A 382 -1.45 -34.06 17.80
N ARG A 383 -1.70 -33.99 19.11
CA ARG A 383 -2.32 -35.09 19.87
C ARG A 383 -3.77 -35.34 19.46
N THR A 384 -4.57 -34.27 19.34
CA THR A 384 -6.01 -34.34 19.04
C THR A 384 -6.26 -34.96 17.66
N TYR A 385 -5.47 -34.57 16.66
CA TYR A 385 -5.63 -35.05 15.29
C TYR A 385 -4.75 -36.26 14.96
N GLY A 386 -3.97 -36.75 15.92
CA GLY A 386 -3.09 -37.91 15.74
C GLY A 386 -2.08 -37.71 14.60
N ILE A 387 -1.51 -36.51 14.50
CA ILE A 387 -0.53 -36.17 13.48
C ILE A 387 0.74 -37.00 13.73
N THR A 388 1.16 -37.74 12.71
CA THR A 388 2.28 -38.72 12.80
C THR A 388 3.51 -38.32 12.00
N TRP A 389 3.39 -37.34 11.12
CA TRP A 389 4.51 -36.78 10.38
C TRP A 389 5.19 -35.64 11.18
N PRO A 390 6.44 -35.27 10.85
CA PRO A 390 7.16 -34.21 11.55
C PRO A 390 6.46 -32.83 11.48
N CYS A 391 6.38 -32.13 12.62
CA CYS A 391 5.86 -30.77 12.68
C CYS A 391 6.91 -29.80 13.24
N SER A 392 7.29 -28.82 12.42
CA SER A 392 8.19 -27.71 12.76
C SER A 392 7.39 -26.49 13.22
N THR A 393 7.94 -25.72 14.15
CA THR A 393 7.38 -24.40 14.50
C THR A 393 8.42 -23.49 15.13
N GLU A 394 8.39 -22.21 14.74
CA GLU A 394 9.22 -21.15 15.33
C GLU A 394 8.55 -20.51 16.56
N LEU A 395 7.31 -20.89 16.89
CA LEU A 395 6.49 -20.27 17.94
C LEU A 395 6.35 -18.73 17.80
N ASN A 396 6.41 -18.24 16.56
CA ASN A 396 6.41 -16.82 16.23
C ASN A 396 5.18 -16.41 15.40
N GLY A 397 4.18 -17.28 15.29
CA GLY A 397 2.97 -17.01 14.51
C GLY A 397 3.26 -16.57 13.06
N TRP A 398 2.60 -15.50 12.62
CA TRP A 398 2.82 -14.87 11.32
C TRP A 398 4.19 -14.20 11.15
N GLY A 399 4.98 -14.07 12.22
CA GLY A 399 6.37 -13.64 12.16
C GLY A 399 7.34 -14.74 11.70
N SER A 400 6.85 -15.94 11.35
CA SER A 400 7.70 -17.06 10.93
C SER A 400 8.53 -16.74 9.68
N GLU A 401 9.82 -17.04 9.74
CA GLU A 401 10.72 -16.94 8.58
C GLU A 401 10.29 -17.92 7.48
N ALA A 402 9.88 -19.14 7.84
CA ALA A 402 9.37 -20.11 6.87
C ALA A 402 8.15 -19.59 6.10
N ALA A 403 7.16 -19.02 6.79
CA ALA A 403 5.98 -18.43 6.15
C ALA A 403 6.37 -17.25 5.24
N SER A 404 7.24 -16.37 5.73
CA SER A 404 7.72 -15.21 4.98
C SER A 404 8.49 -15.61 3.72
N ARG A 405 9.40 -16.59 3.80
CA ARG A 405 10.18 -17.08 2.65
C ARG A 405 9.31 -17.75 1.60
N TYR A 406 8.30 -18.52 2.03
CA TYR A 406 7.38 -19.20 1.12
C TYR A 406 6.20 -18.32 0.64
N GLY A 407 6.14 -17.04 1.04
CA GLY A 407 5.07 -16.14 0.64
C GLY A 407 3.70 -16.53 1.20
N VAL A 408 3.66 -17.23 2.34
CA VAL A 408 2.43 -17.72 2.98
C VAL A 408 1.73 -16.57 3.70
N ARG A 409 0.47 -16.32 3.32
CA ARG A 409 -0.38 -15.23 3.84
C ARG A 409 -1.70 -15.72 4.44
N GLY A 410 -1.97 -17.01 4.26
CA GLY A 410 -3.18 -17.67 4.67
C GLY A 410 -2.87 -19.14 4.92
N THR A 411 -3.52 -19.70 5.94
CA THR A 411 -3.47 -21.13 6.21
C THR A 411 -4.84 -21.74 5.95
N PRO A 412 -4.93 -22.95 5.36
CA PRO A 412 -3.81 -23.79 4.96
C PRO A 412 -3.10 -23.28 3.69
N SER A 413 -1.80 -23.54 3.59
CA SER A 413 -1.02 -23.38 2.36
C SER A 413 -0.15 -24.62 2.14
N MET A 414 -0.05 -25.09 0.89
CA MET A 414 0.65 -26.33 0.55
C MET A 414 1.65 -26.13 -0.60
N PHE A 415 2.84 -26.69 -0.43
CA PHE A 415 3.86 -26.76 -1.48
C PHE A 415 4.39 -28.20 -1.55
N LEU A 416 4.28 -28.82 -2.72
CA LEU A 416 4.81 -30.15 -2.97
C LEU A 416 6.16 -30.02 -3.64
N LEU A 417 7.20 -30.57 -3.02
CA LEU A 417 8.59 -30.44 -3.43
C LEU A 417 9.16 -31.79 -3.87
N ASP A 418 10.04 -31.79 -4.87
CA ASP A 418 10.88 -32.96 -5.21
C ASP A 418 12.15 -33.03 -4.36
N ARG A 419 12.99 -34.05 -4.63
CA ARG A 419 14.30 -34.25 -3.98
C ARG A 419 15.29 -33.09 -4.07
N GLN A 420 15.12 -32.22 -5.06
CA GLN A 420 15.94 -31.03 -5.27
C GLN A 420 15.25 -29.75 -4.78
N ARG A 421 14.15 -29.88 -4.01
CA ARG A 421 13.26 -28.81 -3.56
C ARG A 421 12.55 -28.07 -4.68
N ARG A 422 12.50 -28.62 -5.90
CA ARG A 422 11.69 -28.00 -6.95
C ARG A 422 10.23 -28.13 -6.57
N ILE A 423 9.49 -27.03 -6.64
CA ILE A 423 8.06 -27.03 -6.39
C ILE A 423 7.38 -27.70 -7.58
N VAL A 424 6.90 -28.92 -7.40
CA VAL A 424 6.21 -29.67 -8.47
C VAL A 424 4.73 -29.38 -8.51
N ALA A 425 4.13 -28.96 -7.38
CA ALA A 425 2.73 -28.56 -7.30
C ALA A 425 2.45 -27.68 -6.08
N ARG A 426 1.34 -26.94 -6.11
CA ARG A 426 0.79 -26.15 -5.00
C ARG A 426 -0.69 -26.47 -4.81
N PRO A 427 -1.03 -27.65 -4.26
CA PRO A 427 -2.42 -28.07 -4.14
C PRO A 427 -3.20 -27.14 -3.21
N VAL A 428 -4.44 -26.82 -3.54
CA VAL A 428 -5.30 -25.96 -2.69
C VAL A 428 -5.99 -26.74 -1.57
N ASP A 429 -6.10 -28.06 -1.72
CA ASP A 429 -6.72 -28.94 -0.73
C ASP A 429 -6.13 -30.38 -0.79
N ALA A 430 -6.59 -31.23 0.13
CA ALA A 430 -6.15 -32.62 0.22
C ALA A 430 -6.61 -33.49 -0.97
N LEU A 431 -7.67 -33.11 -1.68
CA LEU A 431 -8.18 -33.85 -2.83
C LEU A 431 -7.25 -33.63 -4.04
N GLU A 432 -6.87 -32.38 -4.28
CA GLU A 432 -5.89 -32.04 -5.31
C GLU A 432 -4.51 -32.63 -5.00
N LEU A 433 -4.08 -32.58 -3.73
CA LEU A 433 -2.85 -33.24 -3.29
C LEU A 433 -2.83 -34.72 -3.70
N GLU A 434 -3.88 -35.47 -3.37
CA GLU A 434 -3.94 -36.89 -3.71
C GLU A 434 -3.91 -37.13 -5.23
N ALA A 435 -4.60 -36.28 -6.01
CA ALA A 435 -4.58 -36.40 -7.46
C ALA A 435 -3.16 -36.26 -8.02
N VAL A 436 -2.39 -35.29 -7.52
CA VAL A 436 -0.98 -35.08 -7.91
C VAL A 436 -0.11 -36.25 -7.43
N LEU A 437 -0.27 -36.73 -6.20
CA LEU A 437 0.52 -37.85 -5.68
C LEU A 437 0.30 -39.13 -6.49
N ARG A 438 -0.93 -39.42 -6.92
CA ARG A 438 -1.22 -40.61 -7.76
C ARG A 438 -0.54 -40.56 -9.12
N ASP A 439 -0.40 -39.37 -9.70
CA ASP A 439 0.25 -39.14 -10.98
C ASP A 439 1.78 -39.28 -10.86
N GLN A 440 2.36 -38.78 -9.77
CA GLN A 440 3.82 -38.71 -9.59
C GLN A 440 4.41 -39.95 -8.89
N LEU A 441 3.66 -40.63 -8.02
CA LEU A 441 4.09 -41.79 -7.23
C LEU A 441 3.27 -43.03 -7.60
N HIS A 442 3.49 -43.53 -8.82
CA HIS A 442 2.90 -44.78 -9.31
C HIS A 442 3.37 -46.01 -8.53
#